data_AF-A0A4R0JNB5-F1
#
_entry.id   AF-A0A4R0JNB5-F1
#
_cell.length_a   1.000
_cell.length_b   1.000
_cell.length_c   1.000
_cell.angle_alpha   90.00
_cell.angle_beta   90.00
_cell.angle_gamma   90.00
#
_symmetry.space_group_name_H-M   'P 1'
#
loop_
_entity.id
_entity.type
_entity.pdbx_description
1 polymer ?
#
loop_
_entity_poly.entity_id
_entity_poly.type
_entity_poly.pdbx_seq_one_letter_code
_entity_poly.pdbx_strand_id
1 'polypeptide(L)'
;MDERLVLAAELSERAIFNGEFEKLTAADRELDAVQADLALARGKVLHARFLDNRVEATQELALFEQAAELYSALGDQRGEANAQFWIGCFHQVVRDDVPASIQPLKVNEHIEAARSRI
;
A
#
# COMPACT_ATOMS: atom_id res chain seq x y z
N MET A 1 15.29 -3.94 13.36
CA MET A 1 14.52 -2.68 13.26
C MET A 1 14.38 -2.39 11.78
N ASP A 2 13.25 -1.85 11.30
CA ASP A 2 13.07 -1.54 9.87
C ASP A 2 14.06 -0.42 9.49
N GLU A 3 14.90 -0.67 8.49
CA GLU A 3 15.97 0.25 8.08
C GLU A 3 15.42 1.58 7.55
N ARG A 4 14.22 1.57 6.97
CA ARG A 4 13.55 2.77 6.43
C ARG A 4 13.08 3.70 7.55
N LEU A 5 12.61 3.13 8.66
CA LEU A 5 12.28 3.89 9.87
C LEU A 5 13.52 4.53 10.49
N VAL A 6 14.64 3.80 10.51
CA VAL A 6 15.92 4.34 11.00
C VAL A 6 16.38 5.49 10.12
N LEU A 7 16.37 5.31 8.80
CA LEU A 7 16.76 6.33 7.84
C LEU A 7 15.87 7.59 7.94
N ALA A 8 14.55 7.43 8.00
CA ALA A 8 13.64 8.55 8.18
C ALA A 8 13.93 9.34 9.46
N ALA A 9 14.22 8.65 10.57
CA ALA A 9 14.59 9.28 11.83
C ALA A 9 15.91 10.06 11.69
N GLU A 10 16.95 9.45 11.14
CA GLU A 10 18.25 10.12 10.91
C GLU A 10 18.12 11.36 10.02
N LEU A 11 17.34 11.27 8.93
CA LEU A 11 17.09 12.40 8.04
C LEU A 11 16.34 13.53 8.76
N SER A 12 15.35 13.20 9.59
CA SER A 12 14.63 14.19 10.39
C SER A 12 15.53 14.87 11.43
N GLU A 13 16.40 14.11 12.10
CA GLU A 13 17.37 14.66 13.06
C GLU A 13 18.35 15.61 12.37
N ARG A 14 18.87 15.25 11.20
CA ARG A 14 19.74 16.13 10.41
C ARG A 14 19.03 17.41 9.98
N ALA A 15 17.76 17.34 9.60
CA ALA A 15 16.97 18.52 9.30
C ALA A 15 16.81 19.42 10.55
N ILE A 16 16.45 18.84 11.70
CA ILE A 16 16.21 19.57 12.95
C ILE A 16 17.48 20.22 13.50
N PHE A 17 18.59 19.48 13.53
CA PHE A 17 19.82 19.91 14.21
C PHE A 17 20.82 20.59 13.27
N ASN A 18 20.81 20.25 11.97
CA ASN A 18 21.78 20.75 11.00
C ASN A 18 21.15 21.58 9.86
N GLY A 19 19.82 21.74 9.84
CA GLY A 19 19.12 22.55 8.84
C GLY A 19 19.03 21.92 7.45
N GLU A 20 19.27 20.62 7.32
CA GLU A 20 19.21 19.86 6.06
C GLU A 20 17.76 19.53 5.63
N PHE A 21 16.92 20.56 5.52
CA PHE A 21 15.48 20.40 5.24
C PHE A 21 15.18 19.82 3.86
N GLU A 22 16.12 19.91 2.91
CA GLU A 22 15.99 19.33 1.57
C GLU A 22 15.83 17.81 1.58
N LYS A 23 16.17 17.15 2.69
CA LYS A 23 16.09 15.69 2.86
C LYS A 23 14.76 15.21 3.42
N LEU A 24 13.88 16.11 3.86
CA LEU A 24 12.59 15.73 4.43
C LEU A 24 11.72 14.99 3.42
N THR A 25 11.77 15.35 2.13
CA THR A 25 11.07 14.60 1.07
C THR A 25 11.53 13.14 1.00
N ALA A 26 12.81 12.85 1.25
CA ALA A 26 13.31 11.48 1.29
C ALA A 26 12.85 10.77 2.57
N ALA A 27 12.83 11.46 3.72
CA ALA A 27 12.30 10.90 4.96
C ALA A 27 10.82 10.52 4.84
N ASP A 28 10.00 11.42 4.28
CA ASP A 28 8.57 11.16 4.02
C ASP A 28 8.38 9.95 3.12
N ARG A 29 9.19 9.84 2.06
CA ARG A 29 9.15 8.70 1.13
C ARG A 29 9.45 7.36 1.83
N GLU A 30 10.40 7.33 2.76
CA GLU A 30 10.70 6.13 3.55
C GLU A 30 9.56 5.78 4.52
N LEU A 31 8.94 6.79 5.15
CA LEU A 31 7.80 6.60 6.03
C LEU A 31 6.56 6.11 5.28
N ASP A 32 6.29 6.65 4.08
CA ASP A 32 5.22 6.21 3.20
C ASP A 32 5.38 4.73 2.83
N ALA A 33 6.62 4.27 2.57
CA ALA A 33 6.89 2.87 2.26
C ALA A 33 6.60 1.96 3.45
N VAL A 34 6.97 2.37 4.67
CA VAL A 34 6.64 1.63 5.90
C VAL A 34 5.13 1.63 6.16
N GLN A 35 4.46 2.76 5.91
CA GLN A 35 3.03 2.90 6.09
C GLN A 35 2.25 2.01 5.11
N ALA A 36 2.70 1.91 3.85
CA ALA A 36 2.11 1.02 2.86
C ALA A 36 2.17 -0.45 3.31
N ASP A 37 3.35 -0.90 3.75
CA ASP A 37 3.56 -2.26 4.24
C ASP A 37 2.71 -2.55 5.49
N LEU A 38 2.65 -1.60 6.42
CA LEU A 38 1.85 -1.72 7.63
C LEU A 38 0.36 -1.77 7.34
N ALA A 39 -0.14 -0.92 6.43
CA ALA A 39 -1.54 -0.90 6.02
C ALA A 39 -1.93 -2.24 5.38
N LEU A 40 -1.13 -2.73 4.43
CA LEU A 40 -1.33 -4.03 3.80
C LEU A 40 -1.33 -5.18 4.83
N ALA A 41 -0.38 -5.19 5.75
CA ALA A 41 -0.30 -6.21 6.80
C ALA A 41 -1.50 -6.17 7.74
N ARG A 42 -1.93 -4.98 8.16
CA ARG A 42 -3.13 -4.80 9.00
C ARG A 42 -4.40 -5.23 8.28
N GLY A 43 -4.55 -4.91 7.00
CA GLY A 43 -5.67 -5.36 6.17
C GLY A 43 -5.74 -6.89 6.13
N LYS A 44 -4.61 -7.58 5.90
CA LYS A 44 -4.54 -9.05 5.92
C LYS A 44 -4.93 -9.66 7.26
N VAL A 45 -4.56 -9.03 8.38
CA VAL A 45 -4.97 -9.48 9.71
C VAL A 45 -6.48 -9.35 9.89
N LEU A 46 -7.10 -8.27 9.43
CA LEU A 46 -8.55 -8.11 9.48
C LEU A 46 -9.27 -9.10 8.57
N HIS A 47 -8.75 -9.34 7.37
CA HIS A 47 -9.26 -10.36 6.47
C HIS A 47 -9.27 -11.74 7.14
N ALA A 48 -8.16 -12.12 7.78
CA ALA A 48 -8.07 -13.39 8.50
C ALA A 48 -9.09 -13.48 9.65
N ARG A 49 -9.36 -12.37 10.35
CA ARG A 49 -10.41 -12.31 11.37
C ARG A 49 -11.80 -12.46 10.77
N PHE A 50 -12.08 -11.85 9.62
CA PHE A 50 -13.32 -12.07 8.89
C PHE A 50 -13.50 -13.55 8.53
N LEU A 51 -12.44 -14.24 8.08
CA LEU A 51 -12.52 -15.67 7.77
C LEU A 51 -12.87 -16.53 8.98
N ASP A 52 -12.44 -16.12 10.18
CA ASP A 52 -12.71 -16.79 11.45
C ASP A 52 -14.15 -16.55 11.95
N ASN A 53 -14.62 -15.30 11.95
CA ASN A 53 -15.86 -14.92 12.65
C ASN A 53 -16.98 -14.35 11.76
N ARG A 54 -16.71 -14.10 10.48
CA ARG A 54 -17.65 -13.52 9.48
C ARG A 54 -18.20 -12.14 9.82
N VAL A 55 -17.46 -11.37 10.62
CA VAL A 55 -17.80 -9.97 10.94
C VAL A 55 -16.93 -9.04 10.08
N GLU A 56 -17.55 -8.28 9.18
CA GLU A 56 -16.86 -7.27 8.37
C GLU A 56 -16.27 -6.18 9.28
N ALA A 57 -14.97 -5.92 9.13
CA ALA A 57 -14.32 -4.77 9.73
C ALA A 57 -14.36 -3.59 8.75
N THR A 58 -15.02 -2.49 9.14
CA THR A 58 -15.22 -1.31 8.28
C THR A 58 -13.94 -0.69 7.73
N GLN A 59 -12.81 -0.92 8.41
CA GLN A 59 -11.50 -0.38 8.05
C GLN A 59 -10.67 -1.28 7.13
N GLU A 60 -11.09 -2.53 6.85
CA GLU A 60 -10.28 -3.49 6.07
C GLU A 60 -10.02 -3.01 4.64
N LEU A 61 -11.08 -2.62 3.92
CA LEU A 61 -10.95 -2.09 2.56
C LEU A 61 -10.07 -0.84 2.52
N ALA A 62 -10.31 0.11 3.42
CA ALA A 62 -9.56 1.36 3.48
C ALA A 62 -8.06 1.14 3.70
N LEU A 63 -7.66 0.07 4.41
CA LEU A 63 -6.24 -0.27 4.59
C LEU A 63 -5.60 -0.76 3.30
N PHE A 64 -6.32 -1.54 2.48
CA PHE A 64 -5.80 -1.97 1.18
C PHE A 64 -5.78 -0.83 0.16
N GLU A 65 -6.79 0.05 0.16
CA GLU A 65 -6.82 1.26 -0.66
C GLU A 65 -5.66 2.20 -0.31
N GLN A 66 -5.43 2.46 0.99
CA GLN A 66 -4.29 3.25 1.45
C GLN A 66 -2.95 2.64 1.02
N ALA A 67 -2.79 1.33 1.12
CA ALA A 67 -1.57 0.66 0.69
C ALA A 67 -1.35 0.84 -0.83
N ALA A 68 -2.41 0.66 -1.64
CA ALA A 68 -2.32 0.85 -3.09
C ALA A 68 -1.92 2.28 -3.47
N GLU A 69 -2.53 3.29 -2.85
CA GLU A 69 -2.21 4.70 -3.08
C GLU A 69 -0.74 5.02 -2.74
N LEU A 70 -0.26 4.55 -1.58
CA LEU A 70 1.13 4.76 -1.16
C LEU A 70 2.11 4.05 -2.08
N TYR A 71 1.89 2.77 -2.41
CA TYR A 71 2.77 2.08 -3.36
C TYR A 71 2.78 2.72 -4.74
N SER A 72 1.63 3.23 -5.21
CA SER A 72 1.55 3.96 -6.49
C SER A 72 2.38 5.26 -6.44
N ALA A 73 2.25 6.05 -5.37
CA ALA A 73 3.04 7.26 -5.16
C ALA A 73 4.55 6.98 -5.05
N LEU A 74 4.92 5.82 -4.51
CA LEU A 74 6.30 5.35 -4.44
C LEU A 74 6.80 4.77 -5.77
N GLY A 75 5.92 4.47 -6.73
CA GLY A 75 6.27 3.75 -7.95
C GLY A 75 6.58 2.27 -7.73
N ASP A 76 6.16 1.69 -6.60
CA ASP A 76 6.28 0.26 -6.31
C ASP A 76 5.13 -0.51 -6.96
N GLN A 77 5.32 -0.84 -8.23
CA GLN A 77 4.32 -1.58 -9.01
C GLN A 77 3.98 -2.95 -8.41
N ARG A 78 4.92 -3.59 -7.71
CA ARG A 78 4.69 -4.90 -7.10
C ARG A 78 3.83 -4.77 -5.84
N GLY A 79 4.14 -3.77 -5.01
CA GLY A 79 3.35 -3.44 -3.83
C GLY A 79 1.92 -3.04 -4.22
N GLU A 80 1.80 -2.15 -5.21
CA GLU A 80 0.50 -1.68 -5.73
C GLU A 80 -0.34 -2.86 -6.25
N ALA A 81 0.24 -3.73 -7.09
CA ALA A 81 -0.43 -4.93 -7.58
C ALA A 81 -0.92 -5.85 -6.45
N ASN A 82 -0.11 -6.01 -5.40
CA ASN A 82 -0.47 -6.83 -4.24
C ASN A 82 -1.64 -6.20 -3.48
N ALA A 83 -1.61 -4.90 -3.25
CA ALA A 83 -2.72 -4.19 -2.60
C ALA A 83 -4.02 -4.29 -3.42
N GLN A 84 -3.94 -4.09 -4.73
CA GLN A 84 -5.07 -4.25 -5.66
C GLN A 84 -5.65 -5.67 -5.65
N PHE A 85 -4.80 -6.69 -5.57
CA PHE A 85 -5.24 -8.07 -5.40
C PHE A 85 -6.07 -8.25 -4.12
N TRP A 86 -5.62 -7.69 -2.99
CA TRP A 86 -6.36 -7.77 -1.73
C TRP A 86 -7.65 -6.96 -1.72
N ILE A 87 -7.73 -5.82 -2.43
CA ILE A 87 -9.00 -5.11 -2.68
C ILE A 87 -9.98 -6.03 -3.40
N GLY A 88 -9.53 -6.72 -4.46
CA GLY A 88 -10.33 -7.72 -5.17
C GLY A 88 -10.83 -8.84 -4.24
N CYS A 89 -9.94 -9.40 -3.41
CA CYS A 89 -10.29 -10.42 -2.42
C CYS A 89 -11.33 -9.91 -1.41
N PHE A 90 -11.21 -8.66 -0.95
CA PHE A 90 -12.19 -8.06 -0.04
C PHE A 90 -13.58 -8.03 -0.67
N HIS A 91 -13.71 -7.49 -1.88
CA HIS A 91 -14.99 -7.42 -2.58
C HIS A 91 -15.60 -8.82 -2.81
N GLN A 92 -14.80 -9.79 -3.24
CA GLN A 92 -15.28 -11.14 -3.49
C GLN A 92 -15.65 -11.89 -2.20
N VAL A 93 -14.81 -11.84 -1.17
CA VAL A 93 -14.91 -12.74 -0.01
C VAL A 93 -15.70 -12.12 1.14
N VAL A 94 -15.55 -10.81 1.37
CA VAL A 94 -16.21 -10.10 2.47
C VAL A 94 -17.59 -9.60 2.06
N ARG A 95 -17.71 -9.05 0.85
CA ARG A 95 -18.96 -8.42 0.37
C ARG A 95 -19.79 -9.26 -0.59
N ASP A 96 -19.26 -10.39 -1.08
CA ASP A 96 -19.88 -11.19 -2.15
C ASP A 96 -20.21 -10.35 -3.41
N ASP A 97 -19.40 -9.32 -3.67
CA ASP A 97 -19.54 -8.36 -4.77
C ASP A 97 -18.55 -8.71 -5.89
N VAL A 98 -18.92 -9.74 -6.65
CA VAL A 98 -18.11 -10.25 -7.77
C VAL A 98 -17.87 -9.18 -8.85
N PRO A 99 -18.83 -8.34 -9.27
CA PRO A 99 -18.58 -7.26 -10.23
C PRO A 99 -17.51 -6.26 -9.77
N ALA A 100 -17.51 -5.85 -8.50
CA ALA A 100 -16.49 -4.93 -7.97
C ALA A 100 -15.10 -5.59 -7.88
N SER A 101 -15.02 -6.91 -7.68
CA SER A 101 -13.73 -7.63 -7.61
C SER A 101 -12.92 -7.67 -8.92
N ILE A 102 -13.58 -7.46 -10.06
CA ILE A 102 -12.96 -7.52 -11.40
C ILE A 102 -12.30 -6.19 -11.80
N GLN A 103 -12.73 -5.06 -11.20
CA GLN A 103 -12.20 -3.73 -11.49
C GLN A 103 -10.72 -3.54 -11.03
N PRO A 104 -10.31 -3.95 -9.81
CA PRO A 104 -8.92 -3.87 -9.34
C PRO A 104 -7.91 -4.60 -10.23
N LEU A 105 -8.34 -5.71 -10.86
CA LEU A 105 -7.48 -6.56 -11.68
C LEU A 105 -7.05 -5.90 -13.01
N LYS A 106 -7.81 -4.94 -13.53
CA LYS A 106 -7.62 -4.40 -14.90
C LYS A 106 -6.55 -3.31 -15.02
N VAL A 107 -5.99 -2.81 -13.90
CA VAL A 107 -4.93 -1.80 -13.97
C VAL A 107 -3.57 -2.42 -14.35
N ASN A 108 -3.39 -3.74 -14.16
CA ASN A 108 -2.10 -4.41 -14.42
C ASN A 108 -1.89 -4.92 -15.86
N GLU A 109 -2.92 -5.03 -16.70
CA GLU A 109 -2.74 -5.52 -18.08
C GLU A 109 -2.26 -4.43 -19.06
N HIS A 110 -2.10 -3.17 -18.63
CA HIS A 110 -1.71 -2.08 -19.52
C HIS A 110 -0.26 -1.56 -19.39
N ILE A 111 0.57 -2.12 -18.50
CA ILE A 111 1.98 -1.67 -18.39
C ILE A 111 2.91 -2.36 -19.41
N GLU A 112 2.56 -3.53 -19.96
CA GLU A 112 3.35 -4.18 -21.01
C GLU A 112 3.12 -3.60 -22.43
N ALA A 113 2.03 -2.86 -22.66
CA ALA A 113 1.72 -2.33 -24.00
C ALA A 113 2.42 -0.99 -24.34
N ALA A 114 2.98 -0.29 -23.34
CA ALA A 114 3.58 1.04 -23.52
C ALA A 114 5.12 1.02 -23.66
N ARG A 115 5.80 -0.12 -23.43
CA ARG A 115 7.27 -0.24 -23.56
C ARG A 115 7.76 -0.83 -24.89
N SER A 116 6.85 -1.23 -25.79
CA SER A 116 7.19 -1.74 -27.14
C SER A 116 7.03 -0.71 -28.27
N ARG A 117 6.88 0.59 -27.96
CA ARG A 117 6.79 1.66 -28.98
C ARG A 117 7.71 2.86 -28.70
N ILE A 118 8.98 2.59 -28.42
CA ILE A 118 10.09 3.50 -28.74
C ILE A 118 11.19 2.65 -29.38
#